data_AF-J9G4A9-F1
#
_entry.id   AF-J9G4A9-F1
#
_cell.length_a   1.000
_cell.length_b   1.000
_cell.length_c   1.000
_cell.angle_alpha   90.00
_cell.angle_beta   90.00
_cell.angle_gamma   90.00
#
_symmetry.space_group_name_H-M   'P 1'
#
loop_
_entity.id
_entity.type
_entity.pdbx_description
1 polymer ?
#
loop_
_entity_poly.entity_id
_entity_poly.type
_entity_poly.pdbx_seq_one_letter_code
_entity_poly.pdbx_strand_id
1 'polypeptide(L)'
;KMKTRKTAAETAFGKAKAWCEEKLTGLGAGSFALQMKEQITIPQSFEEADQTMKRLEEACVMIQMGRDQVEESLRDIEKIQSSFENQCLQRCNTIRMELDKFPKLSSIMMDGKLTQIVRLKIPYVREDQQQMQISNYLAQVIENLGKYETEQEKKKYLIQELSMKRLFSAIVTDMNRISLELYKRERIKEQSRHLKYEEAVGSTGQSQGIYI
;
A
#
# COMPACT_ATOMS: atom_id res chain seq x y z
N LYS A 1 65.11 -17.67 -13.62
CA LYS A 1 64.24 -17.98 -12.46
C LYS A 1 63.38 -16.77 -12.03
N MET A 2 63.96 -15.58 -11.81
CA MET A 2 63.22 -14.39 -11.36
C MET A 2 62.30 -13.77 -12.43
N LYS A 3 62.76 -13.63 -13.69
CA LYS A 3 61.93 -13.20 -14.84
C LYS A 3 60.73 -14.13 -15.07
N THR A 4 60.95 -15.45 -15.02
CA THR A 4 59.90 -16.47 -15.21
C THR A 4 58.81 -16.40 -14.14
N ARG A 5 59.18 -16.06 -12.89
CA ARG A 5 58.22 -15.85 -11.78
C ARG A 5 57.40 -14.56 -11.95
N LYS A 6 58.00 -13.47 -12.43
CA LYS A 6 57.31 -12.21 -12.72
C LYS A 6 56.22 -12.40 -13.80
N THR A 7 56.58 -13.02 -14.92
CA THR A 7 55.64 -13.27 -16.03
C THR A 7 54.47 -14.19 -15.62
N ALA A 8 54.73 -15.17 -14.76
CA ALA A 8 53.67 -16.04 -14.24
C ALA A 8 52.67 -15.29 -13.34
N ALA A 9 53.16 -14.38 -12.49
CA ALA A 9 52.31 -13.57 -11.61
C ALA A 9 51.45 -12.57 -12.39
N GLU A 10 52.03 -11.89 -13.40
CA GLU A 10 51.31 -10.98 -14.29
C GLU A 10 50.19 -11.71 -15.06
N THR A 11 50.48 -12.93 -15.54
CA THR A 11 49.49 -13.77 -16.23
C THR A 11 48.36 -14.21 -15.30
N ALA A 12 48.68 -14.59 -14.05
CA ALA A 12 47.68 -14.98 -13.07
C ALA A 12 46.77 -13.81 -12.67
N PHE A 13 47.35 -12.62 -12.47
CA PHE A 13 46.57 -11.40 -12.17
C PHE A 13 45.68 -11.02 -13.35
N GLY A 14 46.18 -11.07 -14.59
CA GLY A 14 45.40 -10.82 -15.79
C GLY A 14 44.19 -11.76 -15.93
N LYS A 15 44.37 -13.05 -15.62
CA LYS A 15 43.27 -14.04 -15.59
C LYS A 15 42.25 -13.74 -14.50
N ALA A 16 42.70 -13.41 -13.29
CA ALA A 16 41.80 -13.06 -12.18
C ALA A 16 40.98 -11.80 -12.50
N LYS A 17 41.63 -10.79 -13.09
CA LYS A 17 40.97 -9.56 -13.53
C LYS A 17 39.91 -9.81 -14.60
N ALA A 18 40.22 -10.62 -15.62
CA ALA A 18 39.27 -11.00 -16.66
C ALA A 18 38.10 -11.81 -16.11
N TRP A 19 38.36 -12.72 -15.17
CA TRP A 19 37.30 -13.48 -14.49
C TRP A 19 36.37 -12.59 -13.67
N CYS A 20 36.91 -11.60 -12.94
CA CYS A 20 36.11 -10.61 -12.22
C CYS A 20 35.25 -9.77 -13.18
N GLU A 21 35.80 -9.34 -14.32
CA GLU A 21 35.08 -8.59 -15.35
C GLU A 21 33.89 -9.40 -15.90
N GLU A 22 34.11 -10.67 -16.24
CA GLU A 22 33.07 -11.58 -16.73
C GLU A 22 31.98 -11.78 -15.67
N LYS A 23 32.35 -11.99 -14.41
CA LYS A 23 31.41 -12.16 -13.30
C LYS A 23 30.56 -10.91 -13.06
N LEU A 24 31.18 -9.74 -13.01
CA LEU A 24 30.46 -8.47 -12.81
C LEU A 24 29.51 -8.18 -13.98
N THR A 25 29.94 -8.46 -15.22
CA THR A 25 29.10 -8.32 -16.40
C THR A 25 27.91 -9.29 -16.36
N GLY A 26 28.15 -10.55 -15.98
CA GLY A 26 27.09 -11.55 -15.83
C GLY A 26 26.07 -11.23 -14.72
N LEU A 27 26.46 -10.42 -13.73
CA LEU A 27 25.58 -9.88 -12.68
C LEU A 27 24.87 -8.59 -13.09
N GLY A 28 25.03 -8.13 -14.34
CA GLY A 28 24.44 -6.88 -14.84
C GLY A 28 25.19 -5.61 -14.46
N ALA A 29 26.34 -5.72 -13.79
CA ALA A 29 27.18 -4.60 -13.37
C ALA A 29 28.23 -4.22 -14.44
N GLY A 30 27.82 -4.16 -15.71
CA GLY A 30 28.74 -3.99 -16.84
C GLY A 30 29.52 -2.65 -16.84
N SER A 31 28.89 -1.56 -16.40
CA SER A 31 29.56 -0.26 -16.25
C SER A 31 30.66 -0.29 -15.20
N PHE A 32 30.42 -0.98 -14.08
CA PHE A 32 31.40 -1.16 -13.01
C PHE A 32 32.53 -2.11 -13.43
N ALA A 33 32.20 -3.18 -14.16
CA ALA A 33 33.19 -4.10 -14.73
C ALA A 33 34.18 -3.36 -15.65
N LEU A 34 33.68 -2.46 -16.50
CA LEU A 34 34.51 -1.63 -17.39
C LEU A 34 35.40 -0.67 -16.60
N GLN A 35 34.85 0.03 -15.60
CA GLN A 35 35.63 0.92 -14.74
C GLN A 35 36.75 0.18 -13.99
N MET A 36 36.45 -1.01 -13.45
CA MET A 36 37.43 -1.86 -12.78
C MET A 36 38.54 -2.28 -13.76
N LYS A 37 38.19 -2.60 -15.01
CA LYS A 37 39.15 -2.96 -16.05
C LYS A 37 40.09 -1.79 -16.39
N GLU A 38 39.57 -0.58 -16.48
CA GLU A 38 40.35 0.60 -16.85
C GLU A 38 41.23 1.11 -15.70
N GLN A 39 40.74 1.06 -14.47
CA GLN A 39 41.42 1.65 -13.31
C GLN A 39 42.44 0.71 -12.64
N ILE A 40 42.26 -0.61 -12.74
CA ILE A 40 43.18 -1.57 -12.11
C ILE A 40 44.24 -2.02 -13.11
N THR A 41 45.41 -1.42 -13.06
CA THR A 41 46.57 -1.88 -13.85
C THR A 41 47.27 -3.06 -13.17
N ILE A 42 48.07 -3.80 -13.92
CA ILE A 42 48.89 -4.88 -13.36
C ILE A 42 50.03 -4.24 -12.56
N PRO A 43 50.11 -4.44 -11.22
CA PRO A 43 51.14 -3.83 -10.41
C PRO A 43 52.56 -4.25 -10.83
N GLN A 44 53.49 -3.31 -10.89
CA GLN A 44 54.88 -3.55 -11.28
C GLN A 44 55.83 -3.75 -10.09
N SER A 45 55.38 -3.39 -8.89
CA SER A 45 56.10 -3.52 -7.63
C SER A 45 55.23 -4.12 -6.53
N PHE A 46 55.87 -4.60 -5.46
CA PHE A 46 55.17 -5.08 -4.26
C PHE A 46 54.35 -3.96 -3.61
N GLU A 47 54.89 -2.75 -3.58
CA GLU A 47 54.23 -1.59 -3.00
C GLU A 47 52.98 -1.17 -3.79
N GLU A 48 53.05 -1.19 -5.12
CA GLU A 48 51.87 -0.96 -5.98
C GLU A 48 50.80 -2.04 -5.81
N ALA A 49 51.22 -3.29 -5.61
CA ALA A 49 50.30 -4.40 -5.37
C ALA A 49 49.58 -4.25 -4.03
N ASP A 50 50.30 -3.88 -2.97
CA ASP A 50 49.73 -3.61 -1.65
C ASP A 50 48.74 -2.42 -1.68
N GLN A 51 49.09 -1.34 -2.40
CA GLN A 51 48.19 -0.20 -2.58
C GLN A 51 46.94 -0.57 -3.37
N THR A 52 47.07 -1.37 -4.42
CA THR A 52 45.94 -1.84 -5.24
C THR A 52 45.02 -2.75 -4.43
N MET A 53 45.59 -3.63 -3.61
CA MET A 53 44.83 -4.50 -2.70
C MET A 53 44.02 -3.67 -1.70
N LYS A 54 44.64 -2.68 -1.04
CA LYS A 54 43.94 -1.78 -0.10
C LYS A 54 42.79 -1.02 -0.77
N ARG A 55 43.00 -0.46 -1.96
CA ARG A 55 41.93 0.23 -2.72
C ARG A 55 40.77 -0.69 -3.08
N LEU A 56 41.08 -1.94 -3.44
CA LEU A 56 40.06 -2.94 -3.73
C LEU A 56 39.27 -3.34 -2.48
N GLU A 57 39.95 -3.52 -1.35
CA GLU A 57 39.31 -3.78 -0.06
C GLU A 57 38.39 -2.62 0.35
N GLU A 58 38.86 -1.38 0.23
CA GLU A 58 38.06 -0.16 0.46
C GLU A 58 36.83 -0.12 -0.45
N ALA A 59 36.99 -0.43 -1.74
CA ALA A 59 35.88 -0.50 -2.69
C ALA A 59 34.85 -1.58 -2.30
N CYS A 60 35.31 -2.76 -1.87
CA CYS A 60 34.43 -3.82 -1.37
C CYS A 60 33.64 -3.37 -0.14
N VAL A 61 34.28 -2.68 0.81
CA VAL A 61 33.62 -2.13 2.01
C VAL A 61 32.56 -1.10 1.61
N MET A 62 32.88 -0.17 0.71
CA MET A 62 31.91 0.82 0.23
C MET A 62 30.69 0.18 -0.44
N ILE A 63 30.89 -0.87 -1.25
CA ILE A 63 29.80 -1.61 -1.88
C ILE A 63 28.93 -2.30 -0.82
N GLN A 64 29.54 -2.91 0.19
CA GLN A 64 28.81 -3.55 1.28
C GLN A 64 27.97 -2.54 2.06
N MET A 65 28.55 -1.39 2.42
CA MET A 65 27.81 -0.31 3.07
C MET A 65 26.62 0.17 2.23
N GLY A 66 26.82 0.35 0.91
CA GLY A 66 25.75 0.73 0.00
C GLY A 66 24.63 -0.30 -0.08
N ARG A 67 24.98 -1.60 -0.12
CA ARG A 67 24.00 -2.70 -0.06
C ARG A 67 23.20 -2.65 1.24
N ASP A 68 23.88 -2.54 2.37
CA ASP A 68 23.24 -2.55 3.69
C ASP A 68 22.29 -1.36 3.85
N GLN A 69 22.67 -0.18 3.33
CA GLN A 69 21.82 1.00 3.27
C GLN A 69 20.57 0.80 2.40
N VAL A 70 20.70 0.15 1.23
CA VAL A 70 19.55 -0.18 0.38
C VAL A 70 18.61 -1.16 1.08
N GLU A 71 19.15 -2.16 1.76
CA GLU A 71 18.36 -3.15 2.50
C GLU A 71 17.59 -2.51 3.67
N GLU A 72 18.23 -1.59 4.40
CA GLU A 72 17.57 -0.80 5.44
C GLU A 72 16.45 0.08 4.86
N SER A 73 16.73 0.77 3.75
CA SER A 73 15.73 1.61 3.07
C SER A 73 14.52 0.79 2.60
N LEU A 74 14.74 -0.43 2.09
CA LEU A 74 13.65 -1.33 1.70
C LEU A 74 12.78 -1.72 2.90
N ARG A 75 13.40 -2.10 4.03
CA ARG A 75 12.67 -2.42 5.27
C ARG A 75 11.85 -1.22 5.76
N ASP A 76 12.35 -0.01 5.60
CA ASP A 76 11.62 1.18 6.01
C ASP A 76 10.45 1.49 5.07
N ILE A 77 10.60 1.28 3.76
CA ILE A 77 9.49 1.40 2.79
C ILE A 77 8.37 0.40 3.13
N GLU A 78 8.71 -0.85 3.48
CA GLU A 78 7.72 -1.86 3.90
C GLU A 78 6.97 -1.44 5.17
N LYS A 79 7.67 -0.87 6.16
CA LYS A 79 7.03 -0.31 7.37
C LYS A 79 6.10 0.85 7.03
N ILE A 80 6.51 1.75 6.13
CA ILE A 80 5.69 2.87 5.68
C ILE A 80 4.42 2.36 5.01
N GLN A 81 4.55 1.37 4.11
CA GLN A 81 3.41 0.73 3.45
C GLN A 81 2.43 0.14 4.48
N SER A 82 2.92 -0.68 5.41
CA SER A 82 2.08 -1.30 6.45
C SER A 82 1.40 -0.25 7.34
N SER A 83 2.13 0.80 7.74
CA SER A 83 1.58 1.92 8.51
C SER A 83 0.47 2.65 7.74
N PHE A 84 0.66 2.89 6.45
CA PHE A 84 -0.33 3.54 5.61
C PHE A 84 -1.60 2.69 5.45
N GLU A 85 -1.46 1.38 5.18
CA GLU A 85 -2.59 0.44 5.13
C GLU A 85 -3.38 0.44 6.44
N ASN A 86 -2.68 0.41 7.58
CA ASN A 86 -3.31 0.48 8.90
C ASN A 86 -4.07 1.79 9.10
N GLN A 87 -3.50 2.94 8.70
CA GLN A 87 -4.20 4.23 8.78
C GLN A 87 -5.46 4.26 7.91
N CYS A 88 -5.42 3.67 6.72
CA CYS A 88 -6.59 3.51 5.85
C CYS A 88 -7.68 2.68 6.52
N LEU A 89 -7.32 1.55 7.11
CA LEU A 89 -8.27 0.70 7.85
C LEU A 89 -8.85 1.42 9.07
N GLN A 90 -8.03 2.12 9.85
CA GLN A 90 -8.49 2.89 11.02
C GLN A 90 -9.49 3.98 10.64
N ARG A 91 -9.26 4.67 9.52
CA ARG A 91 -10.24 5.63 8.96
C ARG A 91 -11.55 4.92 8.61
N CYS A 92 -11.50 3.76 7.98
CA CYS A 92 -12.70 2.98 7.65
C CYS A 92 -13.46 2.54 8.92
N ASN A 93 -12.74 2.08 9.94
CA ASN A 93 -13.31 1.66 11.22
C ASN A 93 -13.94 2.83 11.97
N THR A 94 -13.36 4.02 11.87
CA THR A 94 -13.94 5.25 12.44
C THR A 94 -15.29 5.54 11.79
N ILE A 95 -15.37 5.49 10.46
CA ILE A 95 -16.63 5.71 9.71
C ILE A 95 -17.66 4.65 10.08
N ARG A 96 -17.26 3.37 10.09
CA ARG A 96 -18.14 2.27 10.49
C ARG A 96 -18.70 2.51 11.89
N MET A 97 -17.87 2.90 12.85
CA MET A 97 -18.30 3.19 14.21
C MET A 97 -19.34 4.32 14.25
N GLU A 98 -19.14 5.40 13.50
CA GLU A 98 -20.10 6.51 13.44
C GLU A 98 -21.42 6.10 12.76
N LEU A 99 -21.35 5.31 11.68
CA LEU A 99 -22.54 4.78 11.00
C LEU A 99 -23.32 3.79 11.89
N ASP A 100 -22.61 2.96 12.66
CA ASP A 100 -23.23 2.00 13.60
C ASP A 100 -23.82 2.70 14.85
N LYS A 101 -23.36 3.91 15.17
CA LYS A 101 -23.97 4.76 16.21
C LYS A 101 -25.26 5.42 15.73
N PHE A 102 -25.38 5.74 14.44
CA PHE A 102 -26.49 6.51 13.91
C PHE A 102 -27.88 5.92 14.24
N PRO A 103 -28.16 4.61 14.05
CA PRO A 103 -29.42 4.01 14.48
C PRO A 103 -29.71 4.16 15.98
N LYS A 104 -28.68 4.05 16.83
CA LYS A 104 -28.84 4.16 18.29
C LYS A 104 -29.24 5.58 18.70
N LEU A 105 -28.60 6.58 18.09
CA LEU A 105 -28.89 8.00 18.33
C LEU A 105 -30.26 8.43 17.80
N SER A 106 -30.81 7.70 16.83
CA SER A 106 -32.16 7.95 16.29
C SER A 106 -33.30 7.44 17.17
N SER A 107 -33.02 6.91 18.37
CA SER A 107 -34.06 6.31 19.21
C SER A 107 -34.85 7.37 19.97
N ILE A 108 -36.19 7.31 19.90
CA ILE A 108 -37.08 8.20 20.65
C ILE A 108 -38.07 7.40 21.49
N MET A 109 -38.55 7.99 22.59
CA MET A 109 -39.64 7.41 23.37
C MET A 109 -40.98 7.68 22.68
N MET A 110 -41.66 6.62 22.24
CA MET A 110 -43.02 6.67 21.71
C MET A 110 -43.92 5.71 22.49
N ASP A 111 -45.01 6.25 23.05
CA ASP A 111 -45.99 5.51 23.83
C ASP A 111 -45.36 4.59 24.90
N GLY A 112 -44.37 5.09 25.62
CA GLY A 112 -43.65 4.35 26.67
C GLY A 112 -42.63 3.32 26.16
N LYS A 113 -42.41 3.20 24.84
CA LYS A 113 -41.39 2.33 24.24
C LYS A 113 -40.32 3.11 23.51
N LEU A 114 -39.06 2.75 23.74
CA LEU A 114 -37.95 3.28 22.96
C LEU A 114 -37.99 2.69 21.54
N THR A 115 -38.19 3.54 20.55
CA THR A 115 -38.30 3.17 19.13
C THR A 115 -37.18 3.82 18.35
N GLN A 116 -36.39 3.01 17.65
CA GLN A 116 -35.41 3.50 16.68
C GLN A 116 -36.12 4.06 15.47
N ILE A 117 -35.90 5.35 15.18
CA ILE A 117 -36.45 6.00 14.00
C ILE A 117 -35.74 5.53 12.73
N VAL A 118 -34.44 5.33 12.80
CA VAL A 118 -33.62 4.93 11.67
C VAL A 118 -33.03 3.55 11.90
N ARG A 119 -33.10 2.71 10.87
CA ARG A 119 -32.28 1.50 10.77
C ARG A 119 -31.36 1.63 9.57
N LEU A 120 -30.07 1.47 9.81
CA LEU A 120 -29.06 1.42 8.78
C LEU A 120 -28.44 0.03 8.79
N LYS A 121 -28.46 -0.64 7.64
CA LYS A 121 -27.83 -1.94 7.45
C LYS A 121 -26.75 -1.80 6.38
N ILE A 122 -25.51 -2.10 6.76
CA ILE A 122 -24.35 -2.10 5.86
C ILE A 122 -23.71 -3.48 5.92
N PRO A 123 -23.51 -4.16 4.78
CA PRO A 123 -22.89 -5.48 4.75
C PRO A 123 -21.36 -5.33 4.78
N TYR A 124 -20.80 -5.22 5.98
CA TYR A 124 -19.35 -5.13 6.16
C TYR A 124 -18.65 -6.45 5.83
N VAL A 125 -17.43 -6.34 5.32
CA VAL A 125 -16.46 -7.44 5.29
C VAL A 125 -16.15 -7.83 6.74
N ARG A 126 -15.94 -9.14 6.98
CA ARG A 126 -15.54 -9.65 8.31
C ARG A 126 -14.22 -9.00 8.76
N GLU A 127 -14.11 -8.66 10.04
CA GLU A 127 -12.98 -7.89 10.59
C GLU A 127 -11.62 -8.53 10.32
N ASP A 128 -11.52 -9.86 10.41
CA ASP A 128 -10.31 -10.63 10.11
C ASP A 128 -9.86 -10.55 8.64
N GLN A 129 -10.75 -10.12 7.74
CA GLN A 129 -10.47 -9.99 6.31
C GLN A 129 -10.29 -8.53 5.86
N GLN A 130 -10.62 -7.54 6.71
CA GLN A 130 -10.61 -6.13 6.31
C GLN A 130 -9.22 -5.62 5.95
N GLN A 131 -8.17 -6.04 6.69
CA GLN A 131 -6.79 -5.66 6.38
C GLN A 131 -6.40 -6.11 4.96
N MET A 132 -6.73 -7.36 4.62
CA MET A 132 -6.47 -7.91 3.29
C MET A 132 -7.23 -7.16 2.20
N GLN A 133 -8.50 -6.79 2.45
CA GLN A 133 -9.27 -6.00 1.47
C GLN A 133 -8.68 -4.61 1.23
N ILE A 134 -8.21 -3.94 2.28
CA ILE A 134 -7.53 -2.64 2.15
C ILE A 134 -6.24 -2.79 1.34
N SER A 135 -5.42 -3.80 1.64
CA SER A 135 -4.17 -4.04 0.90
C SER A 135 -4.44 -4.33 -0.59
N ASN A 136 -5.41 -5.20 -0.89
CA ASN A 136 -5.82 -5.49 -2.27
C ASN A 136 -6.35 -4.25 -3.00
N TYR A 137 -7.17 -3.44 -2.33
CA TYR A 137 -7.69 -2.20 -2.88
C TYR A 137 -6.55 -1.23 -3.23
N LEU A 138 -5.61 -1.00 -2.31
CA LEU A 138 -4.48 -0.11 -2.55
C LEU A 138 -3.54 -0.64 -3.63
N ALA A 139 -3.30 -1.96 -3.69
CA ALA A 139 -2.53 -2.58 -4.78
C ALA A 139 -3.17 -2.30 -6.14
N GLN A 140 -4.50 -2.44 -6.26
CA GLN A 140 -5.23 -2.12 -7.49
C GLN A 140 -5.17 -0.62 -7.83
N VAL A 141 -5.23 0.26 -6.84
CA VAL A 141 -5.07 1.70 -7.04
C VAL A 141 -3.67 2.01 -7.59
N ILE A 142 -2.62 1.38 -7.05
CA ILE A 142 -1.24 1.56 -7.53
C ILE A 142 -1.09 1.02 -8.96
N GLU A 143 -1.65 -0.14 -9.27
CA GLU A 143 -1.62 -0.71 -10.63
C GLU A 143 -2.29 0.24 -11.63
N ASN A 144 -3.47 0.77 -11.28
CA ASN A 144 -4.17 1.73 -12.11
C ASN A 144 -3.48 3.09 -12.21
N LEU A 145 -2.69 3.48 -11.21
CA LEU A 145 -1.90 4.71 -11.24
C LEU A 145 -0.92 4.71 -12.41
N GLY A 146 -0.39 3.53 -12.77
CA GLY A 146 0.51 3.35 -13.91
C GLY A 146 -0.10 3.68 -15.27
N LYS A 147 -1.43 3.85 -15.36
CA LYS A 147 -2.14 4.23 -16.59
C LYS A 147 -2.09 5.72 -16.88
N TYR A 148 -1.70 6.54 -15.91
CA TYR A 148 -1.63 8.00 -16.05
C TYR A 148 -0.20 8.44 -16.34
N GLU A 149 -0.03 9.28 -17.35
CA GLU A 149 1.29 9.73 -17.79
C GLU A 149 1.82 10.87 -16.93
N THR A 150 0.95 11.82 -16.55
CA THR A 150 1.37 13.02 -15.83
C THR A 150 1.22 12.89 -14.31
N GLU A 151 2.11 13.52 -13.57
CA GLU A 151 2.04 13.57 -12.10
C GLU A 151 0.77 14.27 -11.58
N GLN A 152 0.23 15.24 -12.34
CA GLN A 152 -1.02 15.91 -11.99
C GLN A 152 -2.23 14.95 -12.07
N GLU A 153 -2.29 14.13 -13.12
CA GLU A 153 -3.35 13.13 -13.27
C GLU A 153 -3.25 12.04 -12.21
N LYS A 154 -2.04 11.53 -11.96
CA LYS A 154 -1.77 10.57 -10.87
C LYS A 154 -2.24 11.11 -9.52
N LYS A 155 -1.89 12.35 -9.19
CA LYS A 155 -2.32 12.99 -7.93
C LYS A 155 -3.84 13.11 -7.85
N LYS A 156 -4.50 13.55 -8.93
CA LYS A 156 -5.97 13.67 -8.98
C LYS A 156 -6.66 12.32 -8.78
N TYR A 157 -6.13 11.28 -9.42
CA TYR A 157 -6.63 9.91 -9.28
C TYR A 157 -6.47 9.39 -7.84
N LEU A 158 -5.28 9.55 -7.23
CA LEU A 158 -5.04 9.14 -5.84
C LEU A 158 -5.99 9.83 -4.86
N ILE A 159 -6.20 11.15 -5.00
CA ILE A 159 -7.14 11.89 -4.16
C ILE A 159 -8.56 11.33 -4.28
N GLN A 160 -8.98 10.97 -5.49
CA GLN A 160 -10.30 10.40 -5.74
C GLN A 160 -10.45 9.01 -5.12
N GLU A 161 -9.50 8.11 -5.34
CA GLU A 161 -9.56 6.73 -4.82
C GLU A 161 -9.36 6.66 -3.30
N LEU A 162 -8.49 7.51 -2.74
CA LEU A 162 -8.32 7.62 -1.30
C LEU A 162 -9.40 8.49 -0.62
N SER A 163 -10.41 8.94 -1.37
CA SER A 163 -11.56 9.62 -0.79
C SER A 163 -12.32 8.70 0.16
N MET A 164 -12.96 9.29 1.16
CA MET A 164 -13.67 8.57 2.21
C MET A 164 -14.64 7.52 1.67
N LYS A 165 -15.44 7.88 0.65
CA LYS A 165 -16.43 6.99 0.04
C LYS A 165 -15.80 5.79 -0.65
N ARG A 166 -14.73 6.02 -1.43
CA ARG A 166 -14.05 4.99 -2.22
C ARG A 166 -13.27 4.05 -1.31
N LEU A 167 -12.47 4.59 -0.40
CA LEU A 167 -11.72 3.80 0.56
C LEU A 167 -12.64 2.95 1.46
N PHE A 168 -13.73 3.54 1.97
CA PHE A 168 -14.68 2.81 2.80
C PHE A 168 -15.38 1.67 2.04
N SER A 169 -15.60 1.81 0.74
CA SER A 169 -16.20 0.75 -0.08
C SER A 169 -15.36 -0.52 -0.11
N ALA A 170 -14.05 -0.44 0.16
CA ALA A 170 -13.18 -1.62 0.26
C ALA A 170 -13.55 -2.55 1.43
N ILE A 171 -14.19 -2.03 2.49
CA ILE A 171 -14.63 -2.85 3.64
C ILE A 171 -16.13 -3.17 3.61
N VAL A 172 -16.81 -2.94 2.49
CA VAL A 172 -18.23 -3.25 2.29
C VAL A 172 -18.36 -4.29 1.19
N THR A 173 -19.01 -5.42 1.46
CA THR A 173 -19.08 -6.54 0.50
C THR A 173 -19.95 -6.24 -0.71
N ASP A 174 -20.99 -5.43 -0.55
CA ASP A 174 -21.92 -5.06 -1.62
C ASP A 174 -22.59 -3.72 -1.29
N MET A 175 -22.23 -2.67 -2.03
CA MET A 175 -22.78 -1.33 -1.84
C MET A 175 -24.28 -1.25 -2.13
N ASN A 176 -24.81 -2.12 -3.01
CA ASN A 176 -26.24 -2.15 -3.35
C ASN A 176 -27.11 -2.77 -2.26
N ARG A 177 -26.49 -3.47 -1.31
CA ARG A 177 -27.16 -4.06 -0.15
C ARG A 177 -27.17 -3.14 1.07
N ILE A 178 -26.60 -1.94 0.96
CA ILE A 178 -26.78 -0.91 1.98
C ILE A 178 -28.24 -0.48 1.95
N SER A 179 -28.92 -0.56 3.08
CA SER A 179 -30.33 -0.17 3.19
C SER A 179 -30.55 0.76 4.38
N LEU A 180 -31.29 1.84 4.13
CA LEU A 180 -31.79 2.77 5.13
C LEU A 180 -33.29 2.55 5.27
N GLU A 181 -33.76 2.27 6.48
CA GLU A 181 -35.18 2.17 6.80
C GLU A 181 -35.56 3.27 7.78
N LEU A 182 -36.71 3.90 7.54
CA LEU A 182 -37.29 4.92 8.41
C LEU A 182 -38.56 4.39 9.06
N TYR A 183 -38.75 4.73 10.34
CA TYR A 183 -39.97 4.41 11.05
C TYR A 183 -41.10 5.34 10.62
N LYS A 184 -42.14 4.78 10.00
CA LYS A 184 -43.36 5.50 9.66
C LYS A 184 -44.37 5.33 10.79
N ARG A 185 -44.80 6.45 11.38
CA ARG A 185 -45.90 6.47 12.34
C ARG A 185 -47.23 6.65 11.61
N GLU A 186 -48.12 5.70 11.82
CA GLU A 186 -49.49 5.73 11.32
C GLU A 186 -50.46 6.14 12.45
N ARG A 187 -51.65 6.60 12.09
CA ARG A 187 -52.72 6.90 13.07
C ARG A 187 -53.09 5.68 13.90
N ILE A 188 -53.16 4.51 13.27
CA ILE A 188 -53.39 3.23 13.94
C ILE A 188 -52.03 2.66 14.32
N LYS A 189 -51.79 2.50 15.63
CA LYS A 189 -50.47 2.18 16.18
C LYS A 189 -49.92 0.87 15.61
N GLU A 190 -50.78 -0.13 15.44
CA GLU A 190 -50.45 -1.47 14.94
C GLU A 190 -49.96 -1.46 13.48
N GLN A 191 -50.22 -0.36 12.74
CA GLN A 191 -49.78 -0.21 11.35
C GLN A 191 -48.43 0.52 11.22
N SER A 192 -47.92 1.09 12.31
CA SER A 192 -46.63 1.80 12.32
C SER A 192 -45.48 0.81 12.14
N ARG A 193 -44.57 1.08 11.21
CA ARG A 193 -43.49 0.15 10.84
C ARG A 193 -42.31 0.86 10.20
N HIS A 194 -41.17 0.18 10.16
CA HIS A 194 -40.04 0.58 9.32
C HIS A 194 -40.34 0.32 7.85
N LEU A 195 -40.03 1.30 7.02
CA LEU A 195 -40.10 1.22 5.56
C LEU A 195 -38.76 1.61 4.98
N LYS A 196 -38.39 1.02 3.84
CA LYS A 196 -37.20 1.46 3.14
C LYS A 196 -37.33 2.93 2.75
N TYR A 197 -36.23 3.66 2.82
CA TYR A 197 -36.20 5.09 2.51
C TYR A 197 -36.80 5.38 1.13
N GLU A 198 -36.49 4.54 0.13
CA GLU A 198 -37.01 4.67 -1.23
C GLU A 198 -38.55 4.55 -1.29
N GLU A 199 -39.12 3.68 -0.47
CA GLU A 199 -40.58 3.47 -0.36
C GLU A 199 -41.25 4.60 0.45
N ALA A 200 -40.53 5.19 1.40
CA ALA A 200 -40.99 6.31 2.22
C ALA A 200 -41.13 7.61 1.41
N VAL A 201 -40.22 7.87 0.47
CA VAL A 201 -40.23 9.08 -0.39
C VAL A 201 -41.30 8.99 -1.49
N GLY A 202 -41.69 7.77 -1.90
CA GLY A 202 -42.66 7.53 -2.99
C GLY A 202 -44.15 7.60 -2.61
N SER A 203 -44.51 7.80 -1.34
CA SER A 203 -45.91 7.93 -0.90
C SER A 203 -46.49 9.31 -1.22
N THR A 204 -46.63 9.63 -2.51
CA THR A 204 -47.48 10.72 -2.97
C THR A 204 -48.96 10.33 -2.78
N GLY A 205 -49.59 10.80 -1.70
CA GLY A 205 -50.94 11.37 -1.84
C GLY A 205 -52.12 10.84 -1.03
N GLN A 206 -52.07 9.76 -0.23
CA GLN A 206 -53.30 9.30 0.47
C GLN A 206 -53.18 8.76 1.89
N SER A 207 -51.97 8.55 2.45
CA SER A 207 -51.84 8.10 3.85
C SER A 207 -51.46 9.28 4.75
N GLN A 208 -52.29 9.59 5.75
CA GLN A 208 -51.99 10.57 6.80
C GLN A 208 -50.97 10.01 7.81
N GLY A 209 -49.78 9.65 7.33
CA GLY A 209 -48.66 9.22 8.17
C GLY A 209 -47.66 10.38 8.35
N ILE A 210 -47.08 10.49 9.54
CA ILE A 210 -45.98 11.42 9.83
C ILE A 210 -44.69 10.61 9.87
N TYR A 211 -43.70 11.03 9.10
CA TYR A 211 -42.32 10.61 9.28
C TYR A 211 -41.74 11.43 10.44
N ILE A 212 -41.25 10.74 11.46
CA ILE A 212 -40.54 11.34 12.60
C ILE A 212 -39.06 11.07 12.40
#